data_AF-A0A150X674-F1
#
_entry.id   AF-A0A150X674-F1
#
_cell.length_a   1.000
_cell.length_b   1.000
_cell.length_c   1.000
_cell.angle_alpha   90.00
_cell.angle_beta   90.00
_cell.angle_gamma   90.00
#
_symmetry.space_group_name_H-M   'P 1'
#
loop_
_entity.id
_entity.type
_entity.pdbx_description
1 polymer ?
#
loop_
_entity_poly.entity_id
_entity_poly.type
_entity_poly.pdbx_seq_one_letter_code
_entity_poly.pdbx_strand_id
1 'polypeptide(L)' 'MKGTADEFTLDYAKVLNAKYIGVGGGTKLTRDFIDQAHSEGIRVWRYTVDDEATMKELLAVGIDGIISNYPDRVMNVIKP' A
#
# COMPACT_ATOMS: atom_id res chain seq x y z
N MET A 1 -13.37 3.42 18.77
CA MET A 1 -13.28 2.21 17.93
C MET A 1 -11.82 1.75 17.95
N LYS A 2 -11.53 0.64 18.63
CA LYS A 2 -10.17 0.06 18.70
C LYS A 2 -10.10 -1.04 17.65
N GLY A 3 -9.61 -0.67 16.49
CA GLY A 3 -9.27 -1.54 15.38
C GLY A 3 -8.46 -0.67 14.45
N THR A 4 -7.15 -0.85 14.46
CA THR A 4 -6.30 -0.35 13.38
C THR A 4 -6.79 -1.00 12.08
N ALA A 5 -6.68 -0.29 10.97
CA ALA A 5 -7.16 -0.78 9.67
C ALA A 5 -6.31 -1.95 9.13
N ASP A 6 -5.65 -2.74 9.98
CA ASP A 6 -4.71 -3.79 9.62
C ASP A 6 -5.35 -5.19 9.65
N GLU A 7 -6.13 -5.53 10.67
CA GLU A 7 -6.62 -6.92 10.81
C GLU A 7 -7.72 -7.30 9.82
N PHE A 8 -8.58 -6.36 9.39
CA PHE A 8 -9.77 -6.70 8.59
C PHE A 8 -9.75 -6.18 7.15
N THR A 9 -8.71 -5.45 6.74
CA THR A 9 -8.70 -4.78 5.44
C THR A 9 -8.78 -5.77 4.28
N LEU A 10 -8.03 -6.87 4.32
CA LEU A 10 -8.08 -7.89 3.27
C LEU A 10 -9.39 -8.67 3.29
N ASP A 11 -9.93 -8.96 4.47
CA ASP A 11 -11.23 -9.62 4.60
C ASP A 11 -12.36 -8.78 4.00
N TYR A 12 -12.39 -7.47 4.28
CA TYR A 12 -13.35 -6.57 3.65
C TYR A 12 -13.15 -6.47 2.15
N ALA A 13 -11.90 -6.41 1.67
CA ALA A 13 -11.62 -6.43 0.24
C ALA A 13 -12.19 -7.68 -0.44
N LYS A 14 -12.09 -8.85 0.19
CA LYS A 14 -12.66 -10.11 -0.32
C LYS A 14 -14.18 -10.09 -0.33
N VAL A 15 -14.82 -9.64 0.76
CA VAL A 15 -16.29 -9.52 0.83
C VAL A 15 -16.82 -8.59 -0.26
N LEU A 16 -16.07 -7.53 -0.57
CA LEU A 16 -16.42 -6.58 -1.62
C LEU A 16 -15.99 -7.04 -3.02
N ASN A 17 -15.32 -8.19 -3.15
CA ASN A 17 -14.68 -8.65 -4.39
C ASN A 17 -13.75 -7.59 -5.03
N ALA A 18 -13.08 -6.82 -4.19
CA ALA A 18 -12.14 -5.79 -4.60
C ALA A 18 -10.85 -6.42 -5.15
N LYS A 19 -10.31 -5.82 -6.21
CA LYS A 19 -9.00 -6.19 -6.78
C LYS A 19 -7.86 -5.27 -6.34
N TYR A 20 -8.21 -4.11 -5.80
CA TYR A 20 -7.28 -3.09 -5.36
C TYR A 20 -7.76 -2.51 -4.03
N ILE A 21 -6.84 -2.28 -3.11
CA ILE A 21 -7.08 -1.51 -1.90
C ILE A 21 -6.17 -0.28 -1.87
N GLY A 22 -6.69 0.84 -1.39
CA GLY A 22 -5.92 2.03 -1.06
C GLY A 22 -5.95 2.22 0.45
N VAL A 23 -4.80 2.31 1.10
CA VAL A 23 -4.71 2.50 2.55
C VAL A 23 -3.96 3.77 2.93
N GLY A 24 -4.40 4.39 4.02
CA GLY A 24 -3.80 5.59 4.61
C GLY A 24 -2.71 5.28 5.64
N GLY A 25 -2.04 6.34 6.15
CA GLY A 25 -0.99 6.34 7.18
C GLY A 25 -1.09 5.29 8.30
N GLY A 26 -2.32 5.02 8.79
CA GLY A 26 -2.59 4.13 9.92
C GLY A 26 -2.52 2.63 9.63
N THR A 27 -2.42 2.18 8.38
CA THR A 27 -2.21 0.76 8.05
C THR A 27 -0.71 0.46 8.00
N LYS A 28 -0.24 -0.51 8.76
CA LYS A 28 1.14 -0.97 8.68
C LYS A 28 1.31 -1.86 7.45
N LEU A 29 2.19 -1.48 6.52
CA LEU A 29 2.51 -2.27 5.34
C LEU A 29 3.85 -2.97 5.55
N THR A 30 3.79 -4.28 5.76
CA THR A 30 4.95 -5.17 5.81
C THR A 30 5.00 -6.04 4.57
N ARG A 31 6.15 -6.67 4.31
CA ARG A 31 6.28 -7.63 3.21
C ARG A 31 5.23 -8.76 3.32
N ASP A 32 5.04 -9.31 4.50
CA ASP A 32 4.06 -10.38 4.75
C ASP A 32 2.62 -9.93 4.43
N PHE A 33 2.24 -8.70 4.77
CA PHE A 33 0.93 -8.16 4.45
C PHE A 33 0.72 -8.05 2.94
N ILE A 34 1.74 -7.57 2.22
CA ILE A 34 1.71 -7.43 0.76
C ILE A 34 1.64 -8.82 0.10
N ASP A 35 2.48 -9.76 0.52
CA ASP A 35 2.50 -11.12 -0.01
C ASP A 35 1.15 -11.83 0.26
N GLN A 36 0.53 -11.63 1.43
CA GLN A 36 -0.81 -12.13 1.72
C GLN A 36 -1.84 -11.53 0.76
N ALA A 37 -1.87 -10.21 0.58
CA ALA A 37 -2.78 -9.56 -0.35
C ALA A 37 -2.61 -10.08 -1.79
N HIS A 38 -1.35 -10.22 -2.24
CA HIS A 38 -1.02 -10.76 -3.56
C HIS A 38 -1.49 -12.20 -3.73
N SER A 39 -1.35 -13.05 -2.71
CA SER A 39 -1.84 -14.43 -2.73
C SER A 39 -3.36 -14.54 -2.92
N GLU A 40 -4.09 -13.50 -2.52
CA GLU A 40 -5.53 -13.38 -2.68
C GLU A 40 -5.94 -12.64 -3.96
N GLY A 41 -4.97 -12.25 -4.79
CA GLY A 41 -5.20 -11.51 -6.03
C GLY A 41 -5.61 -10.06 -5.81
N ILE A 42 -5.24 -9.48 -4.67
CA ILE A 42 -5.50 -8.09 -4.28
C ILE A 42 -4.20 -7.29 -4.39
N ARG A 43 -4.25 -6.13 -5.05
CA ARG A 43 -3.13 -5.18 -5.13
C ARG A 43 -3.27 -4.08 -4.09
N VAL A 44 -2.15 -3.61 -3.55
CA VAL A 44 -2.11 -2.68 -2.40
C VAL A 44 -1.47 -1.36 -2.80
N TRP A 45 -2.20 -0.26 -2.58
CA TRP A 45 -1.74 1.10 -2.87
C TRP A 45 -1.68 1.92 -1.57
N ARG A 46 -0.72 2.85 -1.48
CA ARG A 46 -0.59 3.77 -0.34
C ARG A 46 -0.94 5.19 -0.75
N TYR A 47 -1.77 5.85 0.06
CA TYR A 47 -1.93 7.29 0.05
C TYR A 47 -1.72 7.89 1.45
N THR A 48 -1.35 9.14 1.62
CA THR A 48 -0.61 9.97 0.67
C THR A 48 0.86 9.90 1.07
N VAL A 49 1.76 9.58 0.13
CA VAL A 49 3.20 9.46 0.40
C VAL A 49 3.92 10.59 -0.31
N ASP A 50 4.54 11.48 0.45
CA ASP A 50 5.10 12.72 -0.10
C ASP A 50 6.62 12.79 0.01
N ASP A 51 7.27 11.90 0.75
CA ASP A 51 8.74 11.85 0.90
C ASP A 51 9.35 10.61 0.22
N GLU A 52 10.54 10.78 -0.36
CA GLU A 52 11.22 9.73 -1.12
C GLU A 52 11.69 8.55 -0.25
N ALA A 53 11.97 8.78 1.04
CA ALA A 53 12.44 7.73 1.94
C ALA A 53 11.33 6.69 2.15
N THR A 54 10.12 7.15 2.50
CA THR A 54 8.95 6.29 2.64
C THR A 54 8.59 5.62 1.30
N MET A 55 8.71 6.31 0.16
CA MET A 55 8.50 5.67 -1.15
C MET A 55 9.45 4.50 -1.37
N LYS A 56 10.74 4.65 -1.06
CA LYS A 56 11.75 3.59 -1.19
C LYS A 56 11.46 2.41 -0.26
N GLU A 57 11.06 2.67 0.97
CA GLU A 57 10.66 1.62 1.92
C GLU A 57 9.44 0.84 1.43
N LEU A 58 8.41 1.53 0.94
CA LEU A 58 7.20 0.91 0.41
C LEU A 58 7.47 0.07 -0.85
N LEU A 59 8.34 0.55 -1.73
CA LEU A 59 8.79 -0.22 -2.89
C LEU A 59 9.57 -1.46 -2.46
N ALA A 60 10.41 -1.37 -1.43
CA ALA A 60 11.18 -2.49 -0.92
C ALA A 60 10.30 -3.62 -0.33
N VAL A 61 9.14 -3.26 0.25
CA VAL A 61 8.15 -4.25 0.73
C VAL A 61 7.20 -4.74 -0.37
N GLY A 62 7.34 -4.25 -1.61
CA GLY A 62 6.62 -4.77 -2.78
C GLY A 62 5.28 -4.09 -3.07
N ILE A 63 5.09 -2.85 -2.66
CA ILE A 63 3.82 -2.14 -2.91
C ILE A 63 3.51 -2.02 -4.42
N ASP A 64 2.22 -2.06 -4.78
CA ASP A 64 1.78 -1.98 -6.17
C ASP A 64 1.57 -0.54 -6.67
N GLY A 65 1.37 0.41 -5.76
CA GLY A 65 1.04 1.78 -6.12
C GLY A 65 1.29 2.80 -5.01
N ILE A 66 1.74 3.99 -5.42
CA ILE A 66 1.96 5.14 -4.55
C ILE A 66 1.10 6.30 -5.09
N ILE A 67 0.31 6.89 -4.20
CA ILE A 67 -0.43 8.13 -4.45
C ILE A 67 0.31 9.24 -3.70
N SER A 68 0.78 10.26 -4.44
CA SER A 68 1.60 11.35 -3.93
C SER A 68 1.09 12.69 -4.43
N ASN A 69 1.27 13.74 -3.63
CA ASN A 69 1.12 15.13 -4.07
C ASN A 69 2.32 15.62 -4.90
N TYR A 70 3.42 14.87 -4.91
CA TYR A 70 4.70 15.24 -5.53
C TYR A 70 5.11 14.21 -6.60
N PRO A 71 4.50 14.27 -7.80
CA PRO A 71 4.80 13.32 -8.86
C PRO A 71 6.27 13.37 -9.31
N ASP A 72 6.92 14.53 -9.22
CA ASP A 72 8.35 14.72 -9.48
C ASP A 72 9.23 13.84 -8.57
N ARG A 73 8.90 13.74 -7.28
CA ARG A 73 9.61 12.88 -6.32
C ARG A 73 9.41 11.41 -6.62
N VAL A 74 8.18 11.01 -6.97
CA VAL A 74 7.89 9.64 -7.40
C VAL A 74 8.78 9.28 -8.60
N MET A 75 8.88 10.17 -9.58
CA MET A 75 9.73 9.96 -10.77
C MET A 75 11.23 9.85 -10.43
N ASN A 76 11.71 10.50 -9.39
CA ASN A 76 13.11 10.35 -8.94
C ASN A 76 13.37 8.98 -8.32
N VAL A 77 12.35 8.37 -7.70
CA VAL A 77 12.48 7.09 -7.00
C VAL A 77 12.29 5.89 -7.93
N ILE A 78 11.39 5.98 -8.93
CA ILE A 78 11.02 4.84 -9.79
C ILE A 78 11.85 4.71 -11.07
N LYS A 79 12.64 5.73 -11.44
CA LYS A 79 13.49 5.65 -12.63
C LYS A 79 14.65 4.68 -12.38
N PRO A 80 14.98 3.80 -13.35
CA PRO A 80 16.18 2.96 -13.28
C PRO A 80 17.47 3.77 -13.33
#